data_AF-A0A4R4PJN0-F1
#
_entry.id   AF-A0A4R4PJN0-F1
#
_cell.length_a   1.000
_cell.length_b   1.000
_cell.length_c   1.000
_cell.angle_alpha   90.00
_cell.angle_beta   90.00
_cell.angle_gamma   90.00
#
_symmetry.space_group_name_H-M   'P 1'
#
loop_
_entity.id
_entity.type
_entity.pdbx_description
1 polymer ?
#
loop_
_entity_poly.entity_id
_entity_poly.type
_entity_poly.pdbx_seq_one_letter_code
_entity_poly.pdbx_strand_id
1 'polypeptide(L)'
;MTVEFYVTLFGMFSWQGQAQQYPRTGDPGISYFRGDVPGHGLGYVDCLLYRNADGELVGILNHFPADMPPYEDKGNVTLLVRPDHQRQGIGSRLWAEAVERYGVKFEGQSFTEDGAHFATTVTLRQAQG
;
A
#
# COMPACT_ATOMS: atom_id res chain seq x y z
N MET A 1 8.41 -4.23 26.40
CA MET A 1 7.03 -3.75 26.19
C MET A 1 7.12 -2.26 26.04
N THR A 2 7.13 -1.78 24.79
CA THR A 2 7.21 -0.37 24.46
C THR A 2 6.23 -0.16 23.32
N VAL A 3 5.35 0.84 23.47
CA VAL A 3 4.28 1.15 22.52
C VAL A 3 4.47 2.61 22.15
N GLU A 4 5.00 2.87 20.95
CA GLU A 4 5.08 4.22 20.39
C GLU A 4 4.08 4.35 19.23
N PHE A 5 2.83 4.69 19.58
CA PHE A 5 1.88 5.23 18.60
C PHE A 5 2.20 6.71 18.39
N TYR A 6 2.54 7.12 17.16
CA TYR A 6 2.91 8.50 16.83
C TYR A 6 1.72 9.49 16.66
N VAL A 7 1.02 9.77 17.78
CA VAL A 7 0.51 11.08 18.30
C VAL A 7 -0.14 12.22 17.44
N THR A 8 -0.15 12.28 16.09
CA THR A 8 -0.63 13.50 15.36
C THR A 8 -1.65 13.31 14.21
N LEU A 9 -1.30 12.63 13.11
CA LEU A 9 -2.07 12.65 11.84
C LEU A 9 -3.26 11.65 11.80
N PHE A 10 -4.09 11.63 12.85
CA PHE A 10 -4.82 10.43 13.30
C PHE A 10 -6.00 9.90 12.47
N GLY A 11 -6.51 10.67 11.50
CA GLY A 11 -7.60 10.20 10.63
C GLY A 11 -7.09 9.53 9.36
N MET A 12 -6.40 10.32 8.52
CA MET A 12 -6.18 10.02 7.10
C MET A 12 -5.26 8.82 6.85
N PHE A 13 -4.26 8.58 7.72
CA PHE A 13 -3.31 7.46 7.56
C PHE A 13 -3.70 6.20 8.35
N SER A 14 -4.81 6.24 9.09
CA SER A 14 -5.39 5.02 9.66
C SER A 14 -5.90 4.09 8.56
N TRP A 15 -5.99 2.79 8.82
CA TRP A 15 -6.65 1.84 7.90
C TRP A 15 -8.05 2.33 7.53
N GLN A 16 -8.81 2.84 8.50
CA GLN A 16 -10.18 3.32 8.32
C GLN A 16 -10.24 4.57 7.42
N GLY A 17 -9.25 5.48 7.51
CA GLY A 17 -9.16 6.68 6.67
C GLY A 17 -8.71 6.37 5.24
N GLN A 18 -7.79 5.41 5.07
CA GLN A 18 -7.38 4.93 3.75
C GLN A 18 -8.51 4.13 3.07
N ALA A 19 -9.08 3.15 3.74
CA ALA A 19 -10.13 2.28 3.18
C ALA A 19 -11.41 3.02 2.75
N GLN A 20 -11.68 4.22 3.29
CA GLN A 20 -12.82 5.05 2.89
C GLN A 20 -12.67 5.71 1.50
N GLN A 21 -11.45 5.77 0.95
CA GLN A 21 -11.18 6.37 -0.37
C GLN A 21 -11.50 5.42 -1.53
N TYR A 22 -11.86 4.17 -1.25
CA TYR A 22 -12.01 3.11 -2.24
C TYR A 22 -13.39 2.43 -2.15
N PRO A 23 -13.85 1.74 -3.20
CA PRO A 23 -15.03 0.89 -3.11
C PRO A 23 -14.89 -0.14 -1.98
N ARG A 24 -15.87 -0.23 -1.09
CA ARG A 24 -15.80 -1.12 0.08
C ARG A 24 -15.85 -2.60 -0.29
N THR A 25 -16.61 -2.92 -1.34
CA THR A 25 -16.81 -4.27 -1.89
C THR A 25 -16.40 -4.35 -3.36
N GLY A 26 -16.17 -5.56 -3.85
CA GLY A 26 -15.81 -5.89 -5.23
C GLY A 26 -15.36 -7.35 -5.33
N ASP A 27 -14.88 -7.78 -6.49
CA ASP A 27 -14.46 -9.17 -6.71
C ASP A 27 -13.24 -9.57 -5.84
N PRO A 28 -13.20 -10.81 -5.28
CA PRO A 28 -12.06 -11.29 -4.51
C PRO A 28 -10.72 -11.26 -5.26
N GLY A 29 -9.62 -11.01 -4.54
CA GLY A 29 -8.27 -10.93 -5.11
C GLY A 29 -7.79 -9.49 -5.32
N ILE A 30 -6.81 -9.29 -6.22
CA ILE A 30 -6.28 -7.95 -6.53
C ILE A 30 -7.09 -7.35 -7.68
N SER A 31 -7.54 -6.10 -7.48
CA SER A 31 -8.18 -5.27 -8.49
C SER A 31 -7.43 -3.95 -8.65
N TYR A 32 -7.44 -3.38 -9.86
CA TYR A 32 -6.89 -2.05 -10.13
C TYR A 32 -7.97 -0.98 -9.98
N PHE A 33 -7.61 0.13 -9.36
CA PHE A 33 -8.41 1.34 -9.26
C PHE A 33 -7.52 2.55 -9.55
N ARG A 34 -8.01 3.48 -10.37
CA ARG A 34 -7.34 4.76 -10.60
C ARG A 34 -7.96 5.80 -9.68
N GLY A 35 -7.20 6.26 -8.69
CA GLY A 35 -7.65 7.32 -7.78
C GLY A 35 -7.28 8.69 -8.34
N ASP A 36 -8.24 9.48 -8.80
CA ASP A 36 -7.97 10.84 -9.27
C ASP A 36 -7.68 11.78 -8.08
N VAL A 37 -6.68 12.66 -8.24
CA VAL A 37 -6.24 13.63 -7.21
C VAL A 37 -6.39 15.05 -7.78
N PRO A 38 -7.56 15.71 -7.57
CA PRO A 38 -7.78 17.06 -8.07
C PRO A 38 -6.78 18.07 -7.50
N GLY A 39 -6.24 18.92 -8.37
CA GLY A 39 -5.35 20.04 -7.98
C GLY A 39 -3.86 19.72 -7.92
N HIS A 40 -3.43 18.46 -8.07
CA HIS A 40 -2.02 18.06 -8.01
C HIS A 40 -1.53 17.39 -9.31
N GLY A 41 -0.90 18.20 -10.19
CA GLY A 41 -0.08 17.70 -11.31
C GLY A 41 -0.79 16.75 -12.28
N LEU A 42 -0.14 15.63 -12.60
CA LEU A 42 -0.66 14.60 -13.52
C LEU A 42 -1.93 13.88 -13.00
N GLY A 43 -2.31 14.11 -11.74
CA GLY A 43 -3.71 14.03 -11.30
C GLY A 43 -4.28 12.66 -10.98
N TYR A 44 -3.46 11.61 -10.82
CA TYR A 44 -3.95 10.30 -10.37
C TYR A 44 -2.89 9.46 -9.63
N VAL A 45 -3.40 8.47 -8.89
CA VAL A 45 -2.67 7.42 -8.17
C VAL A 45 -3.10 6.07 -8.73
N ASP A 46 -2.13 5.17 -8.91
CA ASP A 46 -2.39 3.78 -9.27
C ASP A 46 -2.64 2.96 -8.01
N CYS A 47 -3.85 2.45 -7.81
CA CYS A 47 -4.24 1.75 -6.58
C CYS A 47 -4.47 0.26 -6.88
N LEU A 48 -3.71 -0.61 -6.22
CA LEU A 48 -3.96 -2.05 -6.16
C LEU A 48 -4.74 -2.38 -4.89
N LEU A 49 -5.96 -2.88 -5.06
CA LEU A 49 -6.90 -3.15 -3.99
C LEU A 49 -7.07 -4.66 -3.81
N TYR A 50 -6.62 -5.20 -2.68
CA TYR A 50 -6.78 -6.61 -2.33
C TYR A 50 -8.07 -6.85 -1.55
N ARG A 51 -8.92 -7.74 -2.04
CA ARG A 51 -10.18 -8.15 -1.42
C ARG A 51 -10.13 -9.60 -0.93
N ASN A 52 -10.76 -9.87 0.20
CA ASN A 52 -10.91 -11.22 0.74
C ASN A 52 -11.96 -12.04 -0.04
N ALA A 53 -12.23 -13.28 0.39
CA ALA A 53 -13.18 -14.17 -0.27
C ALA A 53 -14.63 -13.62 -0.29
N ASP A 54 -14.98 -12.79 0.69
CA ASP A 54 -16.29 -12.13 0.81
C ASP A 54 -16.36 -10.79 0.05
N GLY A 55 -15.29 -10.41 -0.68
CA GLY A 55 -15.18 -9.17 -1.44
C GLY A 55 -14.84 -7.93 -0.61
N GLU A 56 -14.58 -8.05 0.69
CA GLU A 56 -14.19 -6.94 1.55
C GLU A 56 -12.78 -6.45 1.21
N LEU A 57 -12.58 -5.13 1.16
CA LEU A 57 -11.23 -4.55 1.09
C LEU A 57 -10.42 -4.87 2.35
N VAL A 58 -9.24 -5.50 2.18
CA VAL A 58 -8.34 -5.90 3.29
C VAL A 58 -6.86 -5.59 3.04
N GLY A 59 -6.49 -5.14 1.82
CA GLY A 59 -5.17 -4.58 1.54
C GLY A 59 -5.23 -3.51 0.45
N ILE A 60 -4.33 -2.54 0.54
CA ILE A 60 -4.23 -1.38 -0.35
C ILE A 60 -2.74 -1.18 -0.66
N LEU A 61 -2.37 -1.04 -1.93
CA LEU A 61 -1.09 -0.48 -2.35
C LEU A 61 -1.36 0.68 -3.30
N ASN A 62 -0.93 1.88 -2.94
CA ASN A 62 -0.91 3.04 -3.81
C ASN A 62 0.48 3.18 -4.43
N HIS A 63 0.55 3.41 -5.74
CA HIS A 63 1.74 3.77 -6.49
C HIS A 63 1.57 5.17 -7.07
N PHE A 64 2.61 6.00 -6.96
CA PHE A 64 2.60 7.40 -7.36
C PHE A 64 3.35 7.58 -8.69
N PRO A 65 2.66 7.63 -9.86
CA PRO A 65 3.31 7.67 -11.17
C PRO A 65 3.97 9.03 -11.51
N ALA A 66 3.75 10.04 -10.68
CA ALA A 66 4.26 11.39 -10.79
C ALA A 66 4.50 11.99 -9.40
N ASP A 67 5.35 13.02 -9.34
CA ASP A 67 5.57 13.77 -8.10
C ASP A 67 4.28 14.51 -7.70
N MET A 68 3.92 14.43 -6.42
CA MET A 68 2.77 15.15 -5.85
C MET A 68 3.20 15.97 -4.62
N PRO A 69 3.97 17.06 -4.80
CA PRO A 69 4.40 17.89 -3.69
C PRO A 69 3.20 18.52 -2.96
N PRO A 70 3.27 18.66 -1.62
CA PRO A 70 4.38 18.30 -0.73
C PRO A 70 4.30 16.87 -0.15
N TYR A 71 3.46 15.99 -0.73
CA TYR A 71 3.04 14.76 -0.07
C TYR A 71 3.90 13.53 -0.41
N GLU A 72 4.13 13.28 -1.70
CA GLU A 72 4.78 12.05 -2.18
C GLU A 72 5.60 12.30 -3.45
N ASP A 73 6.67 11.53 -3.62
CA ASP A 73 7.56 11.57 -4.78
C ASP A 73 7.21 10.47 -5.81
N LYS A 74 7.59 10.69 -7.07
CA LYS A 74 7.36 9.71 -8.14
C LYS A 74 8.03 8.37 -7.85
N GLY A 75 7.25 7.29 -7.96
CA GLY A 75 7.71 5.90 -7.77
C GLY A 75 7.64 5.42 -6.31
N ASN A 76 7.28 6.30 -5.37
CA ASN A 76 6.94 5.88 -4.02
C ASN A 76 5.70 4.96 -4.02
N VAL A 77 5.60 4.11 -3.00
CA VAL A 77 4.40 3.34 -2.71
C VAL A 77 3.96 3.44 -1.26
N THR A 78 2.65 3.49 -1.05
CA THR A 78 2.03 3.35 0.27
C THR A 78 1.33 1.99 0.35
N LEU A 79 1.83 1.07 1.18
CA LEU A 79 1.26 -0.28 1.36
C LEU A 79 0.61 -0.43 2.75
N LEU A 80 -0.68 -0.76 2.80
CA LEU A 80 -1.41 -1.09 4.02
C LEU A 80 -2.13 -2.44 3.91
N VAL A 81 -2.21 -3.15 5.04
CA VAL A 81 -3.02 -4.36 5.20
C VAL A 81 -3.85 -4.19 6.48
N ARG A 82 -5.14 -4.54 6.42
CA ARG A 82 -6.08 -4.46 7.54
C ARG A 82 -5.48 -5.19 8.76
N PRO A 83 -5.41 -4.60 9.97
CA PRO A 83 -4.62 -5.15 11.07
C PRO A 83 -4.92 -6.62 11.43
N ASP A 84 -6.18 -7.02 11.38
CA ASP A 84 -6.66 -8.39 11.62
C ASP A 84 -6.36 -9.38 10.45
N HIS A 85 -5.92 -8.88 9.29
CA HIS A 85 -5.56 -9.66 8.10
C HIS A 85 -4.05 -9.66 7.82
N GLN A 86 -3.24 -9.08 8.71
CA GLN A 86 -1.79 -9.06 8.58
C GLN A 86 -1.15 -10.45 8.66
N ARG A 87 0.07 -10.56 8.12
CA ARG A 87 0.88 -11.80 8.03
C ARG A 87 0.25 -12.96 7.23
N GLN A 88 -0.90 -12.77 6.58
CA GLN A 88 -1.55 -13.73 5.68
C GLN A 88 -1.05 -13.66 4.22
N GLY A 89 0.13 -13.08 3.98
CA GLY A 89 0.72 -12.95 2.63
C GLY A 89 0.13 -11.85 1.72
N ILE A 90 -0.94 -11.17 2.14
CA ILE A 90 -1.63 -10.10 1.37
C ILE A 90 -0.65 -9.02 0.90
N GLY A 91 0.15 -8.46 1.81
CA GLY A 91 1.14 -7.43 1.46
C GLY A 91 2.20 -7.92 0.48
N SER A 92 2.61 -9.19 0.56
CA SER A 92 3.56 -9.77 -0.40
C SER A 92 2.94 -9.94 -1.79
N ARG A 93 1.64 -10.28 -1.88
CA ARG A 93 0.91 -10.36 -3.15
C ARG A 93 0.78 -8.97 -3.80
N LEU A 94 0.36 -7.97 -3.02
CA LEU A 94 0.29 -6.58 -3.49
C LEU A 94 1.65 -6.04 -3.94
N TRP A 95 2.71 -6.31 -3.18
CA TRP A 95 4.07 -5.92 -3.56
C TRP A 95 4.54 -6.60 -4.84
N ALA A 96 4.33 -7.91 -4.99
CA ALA A 96 4.70 -8.64 -6.20
C ALA A 96 4.01 -8.07 -7.45
N GLU A 97 2.70 -7.80 -7.35
CA GLU A 97 1.92 -7.18 -8.41
C GLU A 97 2.42 -5.77 -8.78
N ALA A 98 2.82 -4.96 -7.78
CA ALA A 98 3.40 -3.64 -8.02
C ALA A 98 4.80 -3.70 -8.67
N VAL A 99 5.62 -4.70 -8.31
CA VAL A 99 6.91 -4.96 -8.96
C VAL A 99 6.70 -5.35 -10.42
N GLU A 100 5.75 -6.25 -10.69
CA GLU A 100 5.42 -6.71 -12.05
C GLU A 100 4.87 -5.59 -12.93
N ARG A 101 3.92 -4.80 -12.43
CA ARG A 101 3.25 -3.74 -13.21
C ARG A 101 4.06 -2.47 -13.39
N TYR A 102 4.79 -2.06 -12.35
CA TYR A 102 5.36 -0.72 -12.26
C TYR A 102 6.89 -0.72 -12.03
N GLY A 103 7.50 -1.87 -11.78
CA GLY A 103 8.95 -1.98 -11.54
C GLY A 103 9.41 -1.37 -10.22
N VAL A 104 8.53 -1.28 -9.22
CA VAL A 104 8.86 -0.68 -7.91
C VAL A 104 10.02 -1.39 -7.21
N LYS A 105 10.76 -0.65 -6.39
CA LYS A 105 11.91 -1.14 -5.64
C LYS A 105 11.79 -0.70 -4.19
N PHE A 106 12.42 -1.44 -3.28
CA PHE A 106 12.56 -1.02 -1.88
C PHE A 106 13.56 0.14 -1.71
N GLU A 107 14.50 0.28 -2.63
CA GLU A 107 15.45 1.41 -2.65
C GLU A 107 14.70 2.73 -2.87
N GLY A 108 14.98 3.72 -2.02
CA GLY A 108 14.33 5.05 -2.03
C GLY A 108 13.00 5.13 -1.25
N GLN A 109 12.38 4.00 -0.90
CA GLN A 109 11.11 4.00 -0.15
C GLN A 109 11.32 4.36 1.32
N SER A 110 10.32 5.01 1.92
CA SER A 110 10.25 5.21 3.37
C SER A 110 9.51 4.04 4.05
N PHE A 111 9.95 3.65 5.24
CA PHE A 111 9.41 2.50 5.96
C PHE A 111 9.05 2.84 7.41
N THR A 112 7.95 2.26 7.89
CA THR A 112 7.74 2.00 9.32
C THR A 112 8.62 0.81 9.76
N GLU A 113 8.76 0.56 11.05
CA GLU A 113 9.45 -0.64 11.59
C GLU A 113 8.89 -1.94 10.96
N ASP A 114 7.56 -2.07 10.93
CA ASP A 114 6.86 -3.16 10.27
C ASP A 114 7.14 -3.25 8.76
N GLY A 115 7.26 -2.09 8.09
CA GLY A 115 7.64 -1.99 6.67
C GLY A 115 9.06 -2.47 6.41
N ALA A 116 10.02 -2.14 7.28
CA ALA A 116 11.41 -2.57 7.18
C ALA A 116 11.56 -4.09 7.41
N HIS A 117 10.82 -4.64 8.39
CA HIS A 117 10.73 -6.09 8.59
C HIS A 117 10.10 -6.80 7.38
N PHE A 118 9.05 -6.23 6.79
CA PHE A 118 8.44 -6.73 5.56
C PHE A 118 9.43 -6.72 4.38
N ALA A 119 10.10 -5.60 4.12
CA ALA A 119 11.06 -5.45 3.03
C ALA A 119 12.22 -6.45 3.13
N THR A 120 12.77 -6.62 4.35
CA THR A 120 13.79 -7.64 4.64
C THR A 120 13.27 -9.04 4.35
N THR A 121 12.06 -9.38 4.81
CA THR A 121 11.44 -10.71 4.61
C THR A 121 11.18 -11.03 3.14
N VAL A 122 10.73 -10.05 2.35
CA VAL A 122 10.49 -10.21 0.90
C VAL A 122 11.82 -10.40 0.17
N THR A 123 12.81 -9.56 0.46
CA THR A 123 14.14 -9.62 -0.16
C THR A 123 14.82 -10.97 0.09
N LEU A 124 14.78 -11.48 1.33
CA LEU A 124 15.34 -12.79 1.68
C LEU A 124 14.66 -13.95 0.94
N ARG A 125 13.34 -13.87 0.69
CA ARG A 125 12.62 -14.89 -0.09
C ARG A 125 12.97 -14.83 -1.58
N GLN A 126 13.13 -13.64 -2.14
CA GLN A 126 13.54 -13.46 -3.53
C GLN A 126 14.98 -13.94 -3.82
N ALA A 127 15.84 -13.99 -2.80
CA ALA A 127 17.19 -14.54 -2.90
C ALA A 127 17.28 -16.07 -2.73
N GLN A 128 16.16 -16.76 -2.50
CA GLN A 128 16.08 -18.20 -2.21
C GLN A 128 15.32 -19.02 -3.27
N GLY A 129 14.78 -18.36 -4.30
CA GLY A 129 14.09 -18.97 -5.44
C GLY A 129 14.78 -18.65 -6.76
#